data_AF-A0A2G6P3F3-F1
#
_entry.id   AF-A0A2G6P3F3-F1
#
_cell.length_a   1.000
_cell.length_b   1.000
_cell.length_c   1.000
_cell.angle_alpha   90.00
_cell.angle_beta   90.00
_cell.angle_gamma   90.00
#
_symmetry.space_group_name_H-M   'P 1'
#
loop_
_entity.id
_entity.type
_entity.pdbx_description
1 polymer ?
#
loop_
_entity_poly.entity_id
_entity_poly.type
_entity_poly.pdbx_seq_one_letter_code
_entity_poly.pdbx_strand_id
1 'polypeptide(L)'
;KFYQKITDIYSTAFDYNIDSPTTRNFFATIQSKLHFAIHGNTAAELIMQRADSEKDYMGLTSRKNDPNGKIIKTDISIAKNYLNKNEIKSLDRFVTMYLDYAETQAERNIPMSMEDWSVKLNAFLQFNEKEILTNSRKVSHAIAKSFAKSEFEKYRIVQDKLFESDFDKLMNKVGKKK
;
A
#
# COMPACT_ATOMS: atom_id res chain seq x y z
N LYS A 1 -7.55 -4.70 7.93
CA LYS A 1 -8.97 -4.32 7.81
C LYS A 1 -9.46 -4.36 6.37
N PHE A 2 -8.93 -3.53 5.45
CA PHE A 2 -9.34 -3.56 4.03
C PHE A 2 -9.12 -4.92 3.33
N TYR A 3 -7.87 -5.38 3.24
CA TYR A 3 -7.55 -6.64 2.57
C TYR A 3 -8.18 -7.86 3.24
N GLN A 4 -8.51 -7.77 4.53
CA GLN A 4 -9.23 -8.83 5.25
C GLN A 4 -10.66 -8.97 4.72
N LYS A 5 -11.41 -7.86 4.56
CA LYS A 5 -12.76 -7.90 3.98
C LYS A 5 -12.77 -8.43 2.55
N ILE A 6 -11.75 -8.06 1.78
CA ILE A 6 -11.53 -8.62 0.43
C ILE A 6 -11.34 -10.14 0.51
N THR A 7 -10.52 -10.62 1.44
CA THR A 7 -10.32 -12.06 1.66
C THR A 7 -11.62 -12.76 2.04
N ASP A 8 -12.47 -12.15 2.88
CA ASP A 8 -13.74 -12.74 3.31
C ASP A 8 -14.65 -13.02 2.10
N ILE A 9 -14.79 -12.06 1.18
CA ILE A 9 -15.60 -12.24 -0.04
C ILE A 9 -14.99 -13.30 -0.96
N TYR A 10 -13.68 -13.30 -1.18
CA TYR A 10 -13.08 -14.29 -2.09
C TYR A 10 -12.96 -15.68 -1.48
N SER A 11 -13.04 -15.80 -0.16
CA SER A 11 -13.16 -17.10 0.50
C SER A 11 -14.47 -17.82 0.18
N THR A 12 -15.46 -17.13 -0.41
CA THR A 12 -16.69 -17.75 -0.92
C THR A 12 -16.49 -18.43 -2.28
N ALA A 13 -15.34 -18.27 -2.92
CA ALA A 13 -15.06 -18.96 -4.18
C ALA A 13 -14.92 -20.48 -3.94
N PHE A 14 -15.52 -21.30 -4.81
CA PHE A 14 -15.55 -22.75 -4.59
C PHE A 14 -14.17 -23.42 -4.72
N ASP A 15 -13.23 -22.77 -5.42
CA ASP A 15 -11.85 -23.20 -5.62
C ASP A 15 -10.86 -22.44 -4.71
N TYR A 16 -11.35 -21.70 -3.72
CA TYR A 16 -10.50 -21.00 -2.76
C TYR A 16 -9.66 -21.98 -1.94
N ASN A 17 -8.35 -21.75 -1.94
CA ASN A 17 -7.40 -22.45 -1.07
C ASN A 17 -6.30 -21.48 -0.65
N ILE A 18 -6.18 -21.23 0.67
CA ILE A 18 -5.23 -20.26 1.24
C ILE A 18 -3.77 -20.58 0.89
N ASP A 19 -3.43 -21.86 0.76
CA ASP A 19 -2.08 -22.33 0.48
C ASP A 19 -1.80 -22.46 -1.03
N SER A 20 -2.81 -22.24 -1.88
CA SER A 20 -2.63 -22.36 -3.33
C SER A 20 -1.83 -21.19 -3.91
N PRO A 21 -0.95 -21.45 -4.89
CA PRO A 21 -0.31 -20.40 -5.66
C PRO A 21 -1.32 -19.46 -6.34
N THR A 22 -2.46 -20.00 -6.78
CA THR A 22 -3.55 -19.26 -7.43
C THR A 22 -4.08 -18.15 -6.52
N THR A 23 -4.43 -18.48 -5.27
CA THR A 23 -4.94 -17.52 -4.29
C THR A 23 -3.91 -16.43 -3.97
N ARG A 24 -2.64 -16.81 -3.79
CA ARG A 24 -1.56 -15.84 -3.55
C ARG A 24 -1.38 -14.88 -4.73
N ASN A 25 -1.34 -15.42 -5.95
CA ASN A 25 -1.20 -14.62 -7.17
C ASN A 25 -2.40 -13.69 -7.37
N PHE A 26 -3.60 -14.18 -7.07
CA PHE A 26 -4.83 -13.41 -7.14
C PHE A 26 -4.79 -12.20 -6.19
N PHE A 27 -4.50 -12.39 -4.90
CA PHE A 27 -4.40 -11.27 -3.96
C PHE A 27 -3.32 -10.25 -4.35
N ALA A 28 -2.16 -10.73 -4.81
CA ALA A 28 -1.10 -9.86 -5.31
C ALA A 28 -1.54 -9.04 -6.55
N THR A 29 -2.30 -9.67 -7.45
CA THR A 29 -2.85 -9.03 -8.65
C THR A 29 -3.88 -7.96 -8.29
N ILE A 30 -4.78 -8.26 -7.36
CA ILE A 30 -5.77 -7.30 -6.85
C ILE A 30 -5.10 -6.08 -6.26
N GLN A 31 -4.13 -6.29 -5.36
CA GLN A 31 -3.37 -5.20 -4.75
C GLN A 31 -2.74 -4.31 -5.81
N SER A 32 -2.13 -4.92 -6.83
CA SER A 32 -1.47 -4.20 -7.92
C SER A 32 -2.48 -3.41 -8.76
N LYS A 33 -3.62 -4.00 -9.12
CA LYS A 33 -4.67 -3.34 -9.92
C LYS A 33 -5.32 -2.19 -9.17
N LEU A 34 -5.69 -2.38 -7.90
CA LEU A 34 -6.32 -1.33 -7.10
C LEU A 34 -5.35 -0.18 -6.83
N HIS A 35 -4.09 -0.48 -6.55
CA HIS A 35 -3.07 0.56 -6.41
C HIS A 35 -2.93 1.38 -7.70
N PHE A 36 -2.78 0.71 -8.84
CA PHE A 36 -2.68 1.36 -10.14
C PHE A 36 -3.91 2.21 -10.49
N ALA A 37 -5.12 1.71 -10.23
CA ALA A 37 -6.38 2.38 -10.55
C ALA A 37 -6.57 3.73 -9.82
N ILE A 38 -5.87 3.97 -8.71
CA ILE A 38 -6.02 5.19 -7.92
C ILE A 38 -5.09 6.31 -8.40
N HIS A 39 -3.87 5.98 -8.83
CA HIS A 39 -2.85 7.00 -9.11
C HIS A 39 -1.97 6.69 -10.33
N GLY A 40 -2.33 5.72 -11.16
CA GLY A 40 -1.71 5.43 -12.46
C GLY A 40 -0.28 4.89 -12.41
N ASN A 41 0.18 4.42 -11.25
CA ASN A 41 1.54 3.90 -11.08
C ASN A 41 1.51 2.54 -10.41
N THR A 42 2.44 1.66 -10.78
CA THR A 42 2.71 0.46 -9.97
C THR A 42 3.36 0.86 -8.65
N ALA A 43 3.32 -0.03 -7.65
CA ALA A 43 3.97 0.20 -6.37
C ALA A 43 5.47 0.50 -6.50
N ALA A 44 6.15 -0.16 -7.46
CA ALA A 44 7.57 0.06 -7.71
C ALA A 44 7.83 1.45 -8.32
N GLU A 45 7.03 1.85 -9.30
CA GLU A 45 7.13 3.18 -9.93
C GLU A 45 6.83 4.30 -8.93
N LEU A 46 5.81 4.12 -8.08
CA LEU A 46 5.47 5.09 -7.05
C LEU A 46 6.63 5.33 -6.07
N ILE A 47 7.27 4.25 -5.61
CA ILE A 47 8.44 4.33 -4.73
C ILE A 47 9.59 5.05 -5.43
N MET A 48 9.91 4.68 -6.69
CA MET A 48 10.96 5.36 -7.47
C MET A 48 10.68 6.86 -7.63
N GLN A 49 9.42 7.24 -7.80
CA GLN A 49 9.03 8.63 -8.03
C GLN A 49 9.06 9.46 -6.75
N ARG A 50 8.75 8.86 -5.59
CA ARG A 50 8.46 9.62 -4.35
C ARG A 50 9.46 9.45 -3.23
N ALA A 51 10.23 8.36 -3.21
CA ALA A 51 11.29 8.19 -2.23
C ALA A 51 12.43 9.17 -2.52
N ASP A 52 12.65 10.10 -1.61
CA ASP A 52 13.57 11.22 -1.82
C ASP A 52 14.17 11.67 -0.50
N SER A 53 15.48 11.46 -0.32
CA SER A 53 16.22 11.78 0.90
C SER A 53 16.33 13.27 1.22
N GLU A 54 16.00 14.16 0.30
CA GLU A 54 16.00 15.60 0.55
C GLU A 54 14.66 16.10 1.10
N LYS A 55 13.59 15.29 0.98
CA LYS A 55 12.28 15.62 1.52
C LYS A 55 12.15 15.25 2.99
N ASP A 56 11.28 15.99 3.68
CA ASP A 56 10.82 15.61 5.01
C ASP A 56 10.31 14.18 5.00
N TYR A 57 10.84 13.41 5.94
CA TYR A 57 10.57 12.00 6.10
C TYR A 57 10.70 11.16 4.83
N MET A 58 11.63 11.52 3.96
CA MET A 58 11.84 10.89 2.66
C MET A 58 10.66 10.94 1.68
N GLY A 59 9.72 11.86 1.88
CA GLY A 59 8.46 11.91 1.13
C GLY A 59 7.39 10.92 1.62
N LEU A 60 7.62 10.23 2.74
CA LEU A 60 6.61 9.39 3.38
C LEU A 60 5.52 10.26 4.02
N THR A 61 4.27 9.94 3.73
CA THR A 61 3.07 10.57 4.30
C THR A 61 2.51 9.80 5.49
N SER A 62 2.92 8.53 5.66
CA SER A 62 2.59 7.71 6.83
C SER A 62 3.76 6.77 7.16
N ARG A 63 3.95 6.48 8.44
CA ARG A 63 5.08 5.71 8.98
C ARG A 63 4.60 4.87 10.16
N LYS A 64 5.26 3.75 10.43
CA LYS A 64 4.88 2.88 11.55
C LYS A 64 4.97 3.58 12.91
N ASN A 65 5.98 4.42 13.10
CA ASN A 65 6.26 5.10 14.37
C ASN A 65 5.82 6.57 14.38
N ASP A 66 4.88 6.95 13.52
CA ASP A 66 4.30 8.29 13.51
C ASP A 66 3.54 8.59 14.82
N PRO A 67 3.58 9.81 15.41
CA PRO A 67 4.32 11.01 14.97
C PRO A 67 5.75 11.15 15.52
N ASN A 68 6.13 10.37 16.54
CA ASN A 68 7.31 10.68 17.37
C ASN A 68 8.51 9.75 17.18
N GLY A 69 8.50 8.88 16.17
CA GLY A 69 9.55 7.89 15.95
C GLY A 69 10.23 7.97 14.59
N LYS A 70 11.40 7.34 14.53
CA LYS A 70 12.21 7.24 13.32
C LYS A 70 11.51 6.43 12.23
N ILE A 71 11.77 6.80 10.98
CA ILE A 71 11.52 5.97 9.80
C ILE A 71 12.36 4.71 9.92
N ILE A 72 11.73 3.59 9.62
CA ILE A 72 12.39 2.28 9.56
C ILE A 72 12.41 1.74 8.13
N LYS A 73 13.33 0.81 7.85
CA LYS A 73 13.51 0.22 6.51
C LYS A 73 12.27 -0.47 5.95
N THR A 74 11.32 -0.86 6.80
CA THR A 74 10.05 -1.41 6.34
C THR A 74 9.13 -0.33 5.78
N ASP A 75 9.18 0.90 6.29
CA ASP A 75 8.30 1.99 5.85
C ASP A 75 8.57 2.39 4.40
N ILE A 76 9.86 2.48 4.03
CA ILE A 76 10.31 2.90 2.69
C ILE A 76 10.00 1.88 1.58
N SER A 77 9.71 0.63 1.94
CA SER A 77 9.39 -0.43 0.97
C SER A 77 7.89 -0.52 0.68
N ILE A 78 7.05 0.23 1.40
CA ILE A 78 5.59 0.17 1.31
C ILE A 78 5.11 1.37 0.49
N ALA A 79 4.67 1.12 -0.74
CA ALA A 79 4.19 2.16 -1.65
C ALA A 79 3.03 2.98 -1.06
N LYS A 80 2.12 2.34 -0.29
CA LYS A 80 1.02 3.02 0.40
C LYS A 80 1.51 4.17 1.29
N ASN A 81 2.71 4.06 1.87
CA ASN A 81 3.25 5.07 2.78
C ASN A 81 3.66 6.36 2.06
N TYR A 82 3.68 6.37 0.73
CA TYR A 82 3.93 7.54 -0.11
C TYR A 82 2.66 8.18 -0.66
N LEU A 83 1.47 7.64 -0.36
CA LEU A 83 0.19 8.17 -0.85
C LEU A 83 -0.25 9.39 -0.06
N ASN A 84 -0.66 10.44 -0.76
CA ASN A 84 -1.22 11.63 -0.12
C ASN A 84 -2.64 11.35 0.42
N LYS A 85 -3.17 12.29 1.22
CA LYS A 85 -4.50 12.15 1.86
C LYS A 85 -5.63 11.92 0.84
N ASN A 86 -5.57 12.57 -0.32
CA ASN A 86 -6.59 12.45 -1.36
C ASN A 86 -6.53 11.10 -2.06
N GLU A 87 -5.32 10.56 -2.28
CA GLU A 87 -5.11 9.22 -2.83
C GLU A 87 -5.57 8.14 -1.87
N ILE A 88 -5.25 8.26 -0.58
CA ILE A 88 -5.74 7.32 0.45
C ILE A 88 -7.27 7.37 0.51
N LYS A 89 -7.88 8.56 0.53
CA LYS A 89 -9.34 8.71 0.52
C LYS A 89 -9.96 8.10 -0.73
N SER A 90 -9.35 8.31 -1.90
CA SER A 90 -9.81 7.73 -3.17
C SER A 90 -9.69 6.21 -3.15
N LEU A 91 -8.59 5.67 -2.65
CA LEU A 91 -8.38 4.23 -2.47
C LEU A 91 -9.47 3.65 -1.57
N ASP A 92 -9.66 4.21 -0.37
CA ASP A 92 -10.65 3.72 0.59
C ASP A 92 -12.08 3.78 0.03
N ARG A 93 -12.43 4.83 -0.72
CA ARG A 93 -13.74 4.94 -1.39
C ARG A 93 -13.91 3.85 -2.46
N PHE A 94 -12.93 3.68 -3.32
CA PHE A 94 -12.99 2.71 -4.43
C PHE A 94 -13.08 1.28 -3.92
N VAL A 95 -12.32 1.01 -2.86
CA VAL A 95 -12.37 -0.21 -2.08
C VAL A 95 -13.76 -0.50 -1.54
N THR A 96 -14.40 0.49 -0.93
CA THR A 96 -15.73 0.32 -0.33
C THR A 96 -16.74 -0.01 -1.41
N MET A 97 -16.74 0.75 -2.51
CA MET A 97 -17.62 0.47 -3.67
C MET A 97 -17.40 -0.93 -4.25
N TYR A 98 -16.16 -1.41 -4.29
CA TYR A 98 -15.87 -2.75 -4.78
C TYR A 98 -16.40 -3.84 -3.84
N LEU A 99 -16.28 -3.65 -2.52
CA LEU A 99 -16.82 -4.58 -1.54
C LEU A 99 -18.35 -4.67 -1.66
N ASP A 100 -19.05 -3.55 -1.76
CA ASP A 100 -20.51 -3.52 -1.91
C ASP A 100 -20.94 -4.24 -3.20
N TYR A 101 -20.20 -4.01 -4.30
CA TYR A 101 -20.44 -4.71 -5.57
C TYR A 101 -20.23 -6.22 -5.44
N ALA A 102 -19.15 -6.63 -4.78
CA ALA A 102 -18.80 -8.02 -4.64
C ALA A 102 -19.77 -8.75 -3.69
N GLU A 103 -20.22 -8.11 -2.61
CA GLU A 103 -21.30 -8.60 -1.75
C GLU A 103 -22.59 -8.84 -2.54
N THR A 104 -22.99 -7.87 -3.38
CA THR A 104 -24.14 -8.04 -4.29
C THR A 104 -23.97 -9.23 -5.25
N GLN A 105 -22.74 -9.51 -5.73
CA GLN A 105 -22.52 -10.70 -6.55
C GLN A 105 -22.63 -11.99 -5.74
N ALA A 106 -22.16 -12.00 -4.49
CA ALA A 106 -22.23 -13.14 -3.59
C ALA A 106 -23.69 -13.48 -3.20
N GLU A 107 -24.53 -12.48 -2.93
CA GLU A 107 -25.95 -12.63 -2.57
C GLU A 107 -26.78 -13.35 -3.64
N ARG A 108 -26.32 -13.34 -4.90
CA ARG A 108 -27.00 -14.04 -6.00
C ARG A 108 -26.86 -15.56 -5.91
N ASN A 109 -26.04 -16.08 -4.99
CA ASN A 109 -25.79 -17.51 -4.79
C ASN A 109 -25.35 -18.24 -6.07
N ILE A 110 -24.66 -17.53 -6.97
CA ILE A 110 -24.07 -18.11 -8.18
C ILE A 110 -22.64 -18.55 -7.78
N PRO A 111 -22.29 -19.83 -7.89
CA PRO A 111 -20.93 -20.29 -7.63
C PRO A 111 -19.92 -19.53 -8.50
N MET A 112 -18.90 -18.96 -7.88
CA MET A 112 -17.82 -18.24 -8.56
C MET A 112 -16.48 -18.88 -8.23
N SER A 113 -15.62 -18.98 -9.23
CA SER A 113 -14.21 -19.31 -9.06
C SER A 113 -13.38 -18.07 -8.71
N MET A 114 -12.15 -18.26 -8.28
CA MET A 114 -11.18 -17.17 -8.10
C MET A 114 -10.92 -16.42 -9.42
N GLU A 115 -11.01 -17.09 -10.57
CA GLU A 115 -10.87 -16.45 -11.89
C GLU A 115 -12.10 -15.59 -12.22
N ASP A 116 -13.31 -16.07 -11.94
CA ASP A 116 -14.54 -15.29 -12.13
C ASP A 116 -14.48 -13.97 -11.34
N TRP A 117 -13.99 -14.04 -10.10
CA TRP A 117 -13.78 -12.86 -9.29
C TRP A 117 -12.75 -11.87 -9.87
N SER A 118 -11.70 -12.38 -10.52
CA SER A 118 -10.70 -11.57 -11.22
C SER A 118 -11.33 -10.83 -12.40
N VAL A 119 -12.17 -11.52 -13.18
CA VAL A 119 -12.94 -10.95 -14.28
C VAL A 119 -13.91 -9.88 -13.79
N LYS A 120 -14.62 -10.14 -12.68
CA LYS A 120 -15.54 -9.18 -12.06
C LYS A 120 -14.82 -7.92 -11.56
N LEU A 121 -13.63 -8.05 -10.99
CA LEU A 121 -12.81 -6.90 -10.61
C LEU A 121 -12.40 -6.07 -11.84
N ASN A 122 -12.00 -6.70 -12.94
CA ASN A 122 -11.67 -5.99 -14.18
C ASN A 122 -12.89 -5.21 -14.72
N ALA A 123 -14.05 -5.86 -14.79
CA ALA A 123 -15.28 -5.22 -15.24
C ALA A 123 -15.65 -4.02 -14.34
N PHE A 124 -15.51 -4.17 -13.02
CA PHE A 124 -15.72 -3.09 -12.06
C PHE A 124 -14.78 -1.91 -12.29
N LEU A 125 -13.48 -2.16 -12.52
CA LEU A 125 -12.49 -1.13 -12.81
C LEU A 125 -12.84 -0.37 -14.10
N GLN A 126 -13.14 -1.08 -15.18
CA GLN A 126 -13.56 -0.50 -16.46
C GLN A 126 -14.84 0.33 -16.33
N PHE A 127 -15.85 -0.19 -15.63
CA PHE A 127 -17.11 0.51 -15.42
C PHE A 127 -16.94 1.84 -14.68
N ASN A 128 -15.94 1.93 -13.80
CA ASN A 128 -15.59 3.15 -13.07
C ASN A 128 -14.52 4.00 -13.78
N GLU A 129 -14.35 3.81 -15.09
CA GLU A 129 -13.41 4.56 -15.94
C GLU A 129 -11.96 4.52 -15.42
N LYS A 130 -11.56 3.41 -14.79
CA LYS A 130 -10.19 3.20 -14.32
C LYS A 130 -9.38 2.46 -15.35
N GLU A 131 -8.15 2.95 -15.55
CA GLU A 131 -7.16 2.20 -16.30
C GLU A 131 -6.86 0.88 -15.59
N ILE A 132 -6.95 -0.22 -16.34
CA ILE A 132 -6.53 -1.52 -15.85
C ILE A 132 -5.04 -1.65 -16.12
N LEU A 133 -4.30 -2.11 -15.10
CA LEU A 133 -2.91 -2.52 -15.27
C LEU A 133 -2.85 -3.73 -16.22
N THR A 134 -2.64 -3.46 -17.52
CA THR A 134 -2.49 -4.46 -18.59
C THR A 134 -1.04 -4.67 -19.00
N ASN A 135 -0.17 -3.67 -18.74
CA ASN A 135 1.22 -3.68 -19.17
C ASN A 135 2.17 -4.25 -18.10
N SER A 136 3.29 -4.81 -18.56
CA SER A 136 4.39 -5.25 -17.71
C SER A 136 5.05 -4.05 -16.99
N ARG A 137 5.52 -4.29 -15.76
CA ARG A 137 6.11 -3.26 -14.90
C ARG A 137 7.33 -2.63 -15.59
N LYS A 138 7.36 -1.31 -15.74
CA LYS A 138 8.57 -0.62 -16.25
C LYS A 138 9.73 -0.70 -15.25
N VAL A 139 9.39 -0.80 -13.97
CA VAL A 139 10.35 -0.90 -12.85
C VAL A 139 10.12 -2.19 -12.07
N SER A 140 11.19 -2.94 -11.81
CA SER A 140 11.10 -4.14 -10.97
C SER A 140 11.01 -3.77 -9.49
N HIS A 141 10.33 -4.62 -8.71
CA HIS A 141 10.18 -4.41 -7.27
C HIS A 141 11.54 -4.41 -6.54
N ALA A 142 12.50 -5.21 -7.02
CA ALA A 142 13.85 -5.26 -6.47
C ALA A 142 14.61 -3.94 -6.70
N ILE A 143 14.49 -3.35 -7.89
CA ILE A 143 15.10 -2.06 -8.22
C ILE A 143 14.52 -0.96 -7.33
N ALA A 144 13.19 -0.86 -7.24
CA ALA A 144 12.54 0.15 -6.41
C ALA A 144 12.93 0.03 -4.92
N LYS A 145 13.02 -1.20 -4.39
CA LYS A 145 13.45 -1.44 -3.01
C LYS A 145 14.90 -1.06 -2.76
N SER A 146 15.78 -1.36 -3.73
CA SER A 146 17.20 -0.96 -3.67
C SER A 146 17.33 0.57 -3.68
N PHE A 147 16.61 1.23 -4.57
CA PHE A 147 16.56 2.69 -4.67
C PHE A 147 16.07 3.34 -3.36
N ALA A 148 14.93 2.91 -2.83
CA ALA A 148 14.41 3.43 -1.57
C ALA A 148 15.38 3.24 -0.42
N LYS A 149 16.08 2.10 -0.37
CA LYS A 149 17.13 1.83 0.63
C LYS A 149 18.31 2.79 0.47
N SER A 150 18.74 3.08 -0.76
CA SER A 150 19.78 4.08 -1.05
C SER A 150 19.39 5.45 -0.48
N GLU A 151 18.17 5.92 -0.79
CA GLU A 151 17.66 7.18 -0.25
C GLU A 151 17.57 7.15 1.29
N PHE A 152 17.23 5.99 1.86
CA PHE A 152 17.14 5.85 3.31
C PHE A 152 18.49 5.99 4.00
N GLU A 153 19.56 5.42 3.45
CA GLU A 153 20.88 5.56 4.05
C GLU A 153 21.37 7.03 3.99
N LYS A 154 21.02 7.79 2.94
CA LYS A 154 21.27 9.24 2.87
C LYS A 154 20.47 9.99 3.95
N TYR A 155 19.17 9.75 4.03
CA TYR A 155 18.27 10.42 4.97
C TYR A 155 18.57 10.07 6.43
N ARG A 156 19.05 8.85 6.70
CA ARG A 156 19.36 8.38 8.05
C ARG A 156 20.31 9.30 8.79
N ILE A 157 21.28 9.89 8.09
CA ILE A 157 22.23 10.86 8.68
C ILE A 157 21.50 12.11 9.16
N VAL A 158 20.53 12.60 8.38
CA VAL A 158 19.69 13.76 8.74
C VAL A 158 18.77 13.40 9.91
N GLN A 159 18.11 12.25 9.83
CA GLN A 159 17.22 11.76 10.89
C GLN A 159 17.95 11.57 12.22
N ASP A 160 19.14 10.98 12.22
CA ASP A 160 19.91 10.74 13.45
C ASP A 160 20.38 12.03 14.11
N LYS A 161 20.62 13.11 13.32
CA LYS A 161 20.92 14.44 13.85
C LYS A 161 19.70 15.15 14.45
N LEU A 162 18.52 14.96 13.85
CA LEU A 162 17.28 15.64 14.26
C LEU A 162 16.51 14.90 15.35
N PHE A 163 16.79 13.61 15.56
CA PHE A 163 16.02 12.79 16.49
C PHE A 163 16.45 12.99 17.95
N GLU A 164 15.51 13.44 18.76
CA GLU A 164 15.65 13.52 20.22
C GLU A 164 15.10 12.25 20.86
N SER A 165 15.96 11.50 21.57
CA SER A 165 15.54 10.26 22.24
C SER A 165 14.65 10.56 23.46
N ASP A 166 13.93 9.54 23.94
CA ASP A 166 13.11 9.69 25.16
C ASP A 166 13.97 10.04 26.39
N PHE A 167 15.23 9.56 26.41
CA PHE A 167 16.21 9.95 27.41
C PHE A 167 16.55 11.44 27.31
N ASP A 168 16.85 11.94 26.10
CA ASP A 168 17.17 13.36 25.88
C ASP A 168 16.00 14.26 26.28
N LYS A 169 14.77 13.87 25.92
CA LYS A 169 13.53 14.58 26.32
C LYS A 169 13.37 14.61 27.84
N LEU A 170 13.66 13.51 28.53
CA LEU A 170 13.59 13.43 29.99
C LEU A 170 14.64 14.35 30.64
N MET A 171 15.88 14.31 30.17
CA MET A 171 16.95 15.18 30.67
C MET A 171 16.64 16.67 30.46
N ASN A 172 16.09 17.03 29.30
CA ASN A 172 15.67 18.41 29.01
C ASN A 172 14.51 18.89 29.89
N LYS A 173 13.57 17.99 30.25
CA LYS A 173 12.48 18.32 31.19
C LYS A 173 12.97 18.49 32.63
N VAL A 174 13.96 17.71 33.06
CA VAL A 174 14.56 17.82 34.40
C VAL A 174 15.42 19.09 34.50
N GLY A 175 16.17 19.44 33.45
CA GLY A 175 17.00 20.65 33.42
C GLY A 175 16.20 21.96 33.44
N LYS A 176 14.98 21.99 32.88
CA LYS A 176 14.09 23.18 32.88
C LYS A 176 13.32 23.42 34.18
N LYS A 177 13.43 22.53 35.17
CA LYS A 177 12.76 22.64 36.48
C LYS A 177 13.67 23.17 37.61
N LYS A 178 14.87 23.63 37.29
CA LYS A 178 15.75 24.39 38.20
C LYS A 178 15.76 25.85 37.77
#